data_AF-A0A1V5ZMQ1-F1
#
_entry.id   AF-A0A1V5ZMQ1-F1
#
_cell.length_a   1.000
_cell.length_b   1.000
_cell.length_c   1.000
_cell.angle_alpha   90.00
_cell.angle_beta   90.00
_cell.angle_gamma   90.00
#
_symmetry.space_group_name_H-M   'P 1'
#
loop_
_entity.id
_entity.type
_entity.pdbx_description
1 polymer ?
#
loop_
_entity_poly.entity_id
_entity_poly.type
_entity_poly.pdbx_seq_one_letter_code
_entity_poly.pdbx_strand_id
1 'polypeptide(L)'
;MENIINNAIDFIEKIKKEKIVTIKFIKKDGTTRIMICTLDFGIIPKRDHPKEVNLAKILKQMTANKIIHVYDIEKSGWRSIPYNNIDYLETLKKERFSVKKI
;
A
#
# COMPACT_ATOMS: atom_id res chain seq x y z
N MET A 1 -20.28 6.02 -10.80
CA MET A 1 -18.89 6.42 -11.04
C MET A 1 -18.01 5.39 -10.39
N GLU A 2 -17.15 4.72 -11.15
CA GLU A 2 -16.21 3.75 -10.58
C GLU A 2 -15.12 4.50 -9.82
N ASN A 3 -14.88 4.11 -8.57
CA ASN A 3 -13.80 4.63 -7.76
C ASN A 3 -12.48 4.02 -8.26
N ILE A 4 -11.73 4.77 -9.06
CA ILE A 4 -10.48 4.31 -9.68
C ILE A 4 -9.30 5.12 -9.14
N ILE A 5 -8.25 4.41 -8.73
CA ILE A 5 -6.94 4.97 -8.39
C ILE A 5 -6.04 4.86 -9.62
N ASN A 6 -5.53 6.00 -10.10
CA ASN A 6 -4.86 6.06 -11.40
C ASN A 6 -3.34 5.87 -11.34
N ASN A 7 -2.73 6.20 -10.20
CA ASN A 7 -1.29 6.15 -10.04
C ASN A 7 -0.88 5.80 -8.60
N ALA A 8 0.41 5.57 -8.38
CA ALA A 8 0.96 5.16 -7.09
C ALA A 8 0.87 6.27 -6.02
N ILE A 9 0.88 7.54 -6.41
CA ILE A 9 0.77 8.68 -5.50
C ILE A 9 -0.65 8.71 -4.92
N ASP A 10 -1.67 8.70 -5.77
CA ASP A 10 -3.09 8.64 -5.36
C ASP A 10 -3.34 7.46 -4.41
N PHE A 11 -2.71 6.31 -4.69
CA PHE A 11 -2.81 5.12 -3.85
C PHE A 11 -2.26 5.36 -2.44
N ILE A 12 -1.05 5.93 -2.33
CA ILE A 12 -0.41 6.25 -1.05
C ILE A 12 -1.21 7.30 -0.28
N GLU A 13 -1.69 8.35 -0.97
CA GLU A 13 -2.51 9.40 -0.38
C GLU A 13 -3.81 8.83 0.19
N LYS A 14 -4.45 7.91 -0.54
CA LYS A 14 -5.65 7.22 -0.06
C LYS A 14 -5.37 6.41 1.21
N ILE A 15 -4.26 5.66 1.27
CA ILE A 15 -3.88 4.92 2.49
C ILE A 15 -3.67 5.87 3.66
N LYS A 16 -2.94 6.97 3.47
CA LYS A 16 -2.67 7.97 4.52
C LYS A 16 -3.97 8.59 5.04
N LYS A 17 -4.90 8.92 4.14
CA LYS A 17 -6.20 9.50 4.49
C LYS A 17 -7.08 8.54 5.29
N GLU A 18 -7.18 7.29 4.86
CA GLU A 18 -8.03 6.28 5.50
C GLU A 18 -7.39 5.64 6.73
N LYS A 19 -6.07 5.84 6.92
CA LYS A 19 -5.21 5.28 7.97
C LYS A 19 -5.05 3.76 7.93
N ILE A 20 -6.15 3.02 7.86
CA ILE A 20 -6.18 1.56 7.77
C ILE A 20 -7.00 1.17 6.54
N VAL A 21 -6.43 0.33 5.68
CA VAL A 21 -7.11 -0.19 4.50
C VAL A 21 -6.84 -1.68 4.34
N THR A 22 -7.72 -2.36 3.62
CA THR A 22 -7.47 -3.71 3.10
C THR A 22 -7.02 -3.60 1.65
N ILE A 23 -5.97 -4.31 1.27
CA ILE A 23 -5.52 -4.37 -0.12
C ILE A 23 -5.56 -5.81 -0.62
N LYS A 24 -5.91 -5.97 -1.89
CA LYS A 24 -5.78 -7.25 -2.61
C LYS A 24 -4.80 -7.08 -3.75
N PHE A 25 -3.82 -7.98 -3.85
CA PHE A 25 -2.85 -7.98 -4.95
C PHE A 25 -2.38 -9.40 -5.28
N ILE A 26 -1.84 -9.55 -6.49
CA ILE A 26 -1.25 -10.80 -6.98
C ILE A 26 0.26 -10.79 -6.70
N LYS A 27 0.75 -11.79 -5.97
CA LYS A 27 2.18 -11.98 -5.71
C LYS A 27 2.92 -12.38 -7.00
N LYS A 28 4.25 -12.33 -6.97
CA LYS A 28 5.09 -12.78 -8.09
C LYS A 28 4.88 -14.26 -8.47
N ASP A 29 4.50 -15.09 -7.51
CA ASP A 29 4.19 -16.51 -7.71
C ASP A 29 2.77 -16.76 -8.26
N GLY A 30 2.02 -15.72 -8.61
CA GLY A 30 0.66 -15.81 -9.15
C GLY A 30 -0.43 -15.98 -8.09
N THR A 31 -0.09 -16.23 -6.84
CA THR A 31 -1.09 -16.40 -5.78
C THR A 31 -1.60 -15.04 -5.26
N THR A 32 -2.88 -15.00 -4.89
CA THR A 32 -3.52 -13.79 -4.37
C THR A 32 -3.16 -13.58 -2.89
N ARG A 33 -2.91 -12.34 -2.49
CA ARG A 33 -2.85 -11.93 -1.10
C ARG A 33 -3.88 -10.83 -0.83
N ILE A 34 -4.60 -10.98 0.27
CA ILE A 34 -5.40 -9.94 0.91
C ILE A 34 -4.71 -9.63 2.24
N MET A 35 -4.50 -8.35 2.56
CA MET A 35 -3.92 -7.95 3.84
C MET A 35 -4.42 -6.59 4.30
N ILE A 36 -4.42 -6.38 5.62
CA ILE A 36 -4.72 -5.11 6.26
C ILE A 36 -3.42 -4.33 6.48
N CYS A 37 -3.35 -3.11 5.97
CA CYS A 37 -2.14 -2.29 6.07
C CYS A 37 -2.39 -0.83 6.44
N THR A 38 -1.31 -0.18 6.89
CA THR A 38 -1.28 1.23 7.27
C THR A 38 0.03 1.92 6.87
N LEU A 39 0.00 3.26 6.82
CA LEU A 39 1.16 4.15 6.78
C LEU A 39 1.14 5.17 7.95
N ASP A 40 0.22 5.02 8.90
CA ASP A 40 0.06 5.92 10.04
C ASP A 40 1.02 5.50 11.19
N PHE A 41 2.01 6.35 11.48
CA PHE A 41 2.98 6.12 12.56
C PHE A 41 2.35 6.12 13.97
N GLY A 42 1.14 6.64 14.14
CA GLY A 42 0.38 6.49 15.38
C GLY A 42 -0.14 5.07 15.61
N ILE A 43 -0.24 4.26 14.56
CA ILE A 43 -0.69 2.86 14.61
C ILE A 43 0.50 1.91 14.60
N ILE A 44 1.54 2.22 13.83
CA ILE A 44 2.74 1.40 13.73
C ILE A 44 3.51 1.43 15.06
N PRO A 45 3.90 0.28 15.64
CA PRO A 45 4.73 0.24 16.85
C PRO A 45 6.02 1.04 16.67
N LYS A 46 6.41 1.84 17.68
CA LYS A 46 7.63 2.68 17.62
C LYS A 46 8.90 1.89 17.26
N ARG A 47 8.99 0.63 17.70
CA ARG A 47 10.13 -0.26 17.38
C ARG A 47 10.26 -0.58 15.88
N ASP A 48 9.16 -0.47 15.15
CA ASP A 48 9.08 -0.75 13.71
C ASP A 48 9.12 0.54 12.88
N HIS A 49 9.27 1.71 13.50
CA HIS A 49 9.44 2.96 12.77
C HIS A 49 10.78 2.92 12.02
N PRO A 50 10.81 3.37 10.75
CA PRO A 50 12.06 3.47 10.00
C PRO A 50 13.04 4.38 10.76
N LYS A 51 14.26 3.89 10.98
CA LYS A 51 15.33 4.67 11.62
C LYS A 51 15.66 5.93 10.82
N GLU A 52 15.62 5.82 9.50
CA GLU A 52 15.87 6.90 8.56
C GLU A 52 14.90 6.82 7.38
N VAL A 53 14.46 7.98 6.90
CA VAL A 53 13.60 8.10 5.72
C VAL A 53 14.42 8.67 4.57
N ASN A 54 14.86 7.80 3.67
CA ASN A 54 15.53 8.22 2.43
C ASN A 54 14.49 8.41 1.31
N LEU A 55 14.09 9.66 1.10
CA LEU A 55 13.06 10.02 0.11
C LEU A 55 13.47 9.65 -1.33
N ALA A 56 14.74 9.81 -1.70
CA ALA A 56 15.23 9.47 -3.03
C ALA A 56 15.09 7.95 -3.31
N LYS A 57 15.39 7.11 -2.31
CA LYS A 57 15.20 5.66 -2.39
C LYS A 57 13.73 5.30 -2.51
N ILE A 58 12.85 5.93 -1.71
CA ILE A 58 11.41 5.70 -1.77
C ILE A 58 10.86 6.08 -3.15
N LEU A 59 11.24 7.26 -3.66
CA LEU A 59 10.82 7.72 -4.97
C LEU A 59 11.29 6.77 -6.06
N LYS A 60 12.56 6.34 -6.04
CA LYS A 60 13.10 5.36 -7.00
C LYS A 60 12.34 4.02 -6.96
N GLN A 61 12.04 3.51 -5.76
CA GLN A 61 11.28 2.27 -5.62
C GLN A 61 9.87 2.40 -6.22
N MET A 62 9.21 3.54 -5.97
CA MET A 62 7.86 3.80 -6.47
C MET A 62 7.83 4.00 -7.99
N THR A 63 8.74 4.82 -8.54
CA THR A 63 8.69 5.23 -9.94
C THR A 63 9.35 4.22 -10.89
N ALA A 64 10.55 3.73 -10.54
CA ALA A 64 11.31 2.81 -11.38
C ALA A 64 10.92 1.35 -11.13
N ASN A 65 10.82 0.94 -9.86
CA ASN A 65 10.56 -0.47 -9.53
C ASN A 65 9.07 -0.79 -9.38
N LYS A 66 8.20 0.22 -9.39
CA LYS A 66 6.75 0.08 -9.15
C LYS A 66 6.44 -0.62 -7.81
N ILE A 67 7.26 -0.38 -6.80
CA ILE A 67 7.13 -0.95 -5.45
C ILE A 67 6.72 0.13 -4.47
N ILE A 68 5.68 -0.16 -3.69
CA ILE A 68 5.25 0.64 -2.54
C ILE A 68 5.56 -0.16 -1.27
N HIS A 69 5.94 0.51 -0.20
CA HIS A 69 6.13 -0.13 1.11
C HIS A 69 4.99 0.27 2.02
N VAL A 70 4.32 -0.72 2.61
CA VAL A 70 3.23 -0.52 3.59
C VAL A 70 3.50 -1.36 4.83
N TYR A 71 2.96 -0.95 5.97
CA TYR A 71 3.04 -1.76 7.18
C TYR A 71 1.83 -2.69 7.25
N ASP A 72 2.07 -3.99 7.22
CA ASP A 72 1.07 -5.05 7.40
C ASP A 72 0.78 -5.19 8.89
N ILE A 73 -0.45 -4.85 9.28
CA ILE A 73 -0.88 -4.82 10.68
C ILE A 73 -0.97 -6.25 11.23
N GLU A 74 -1.51 -7.18 10.44
CA GLU A 74 -1.74 -8.57 10.83
C GLU A 74 -0.44 -9.34 11.05
N LYS A 75 0.61 -8.98 10.29
CA LYS A 75 1.94 -9.57 10.42
C LYS A 75 2.95 -8.69 11.14
N SER A 76 2.51 -7.53 11.65
CA SER A 76 3.35 -6.56 12.36
C SER A 76 4.69 -6.31 11.66
N GLY A 77 4.65 -5.93 10.38
CA GLY A 77 5.88 -5.71 9.64
C GLY A 77 5.72 -5.05 8.27
N TRP A 78 6.79 -4.43 7.80
CA TRP A 78 6.83 -3.81 6.49
C TRP A 78 6.75 -4.83 5.36
N ARG A 79 6.00 -4.50 4.32
CA ARG A 79 5.81 -5.31 3.11
C ARG A 79 6.02 -4.45 1.87
N SER A 80 6.80 -4.98 0.94
CA SER A 80 6.92 -4.44 -0.41
C SER A 80 5.77 -4.98 -1.26
N ILE A 81 4.96 -4.08 -1.81
CA ILE A 81 3.84 -4.43 -2.68
C ILE A 81 4.14 -3.95 -4.11
N PRO A 82 4.00 -4.82 -5.13
CA PRO A 82 4.09 -4.41 -6.53
C PRO A 82 2.80 -3.69 -6.91
N TYR A 83 2.88 -2.39 -7.18
CA TYR A 83 1.74 -1.53 -7.47
C TYR A 83 0.92 -2.02 -8.67
N ASN A 84 1.59 -2.47 -9.74
CA ASN A 84 0.94 -2.96 -10.95
C ASN A 84 0.08 -4.22 -10.75
N ASN A 85 0.30 -4.96 -9.66
CA ASN A 85 -0.43 -6.20 -9.38
C ASN A 85 -1.54 -6.00 -8.34
N ILE A 86 -1.80 -4.75 -7.93
CA ILE A 86 -2.89 -4.45 -7.00
C ILE A 86 -4.20 -4.50 -7.76
N ASP A 87 -5.17 -5.25 -7.24
CA ASP A 87 -6.51 -5.31 -7.79
C ASP A 87 -7.37 -4.19 -7.21
N TYR A 88 -7.40 -4.07 -5.88
CA TYR A 88 -8.15 -3.03 -5.21
C TYR A 88 -7.59 -2.62 -3.84
N LEU A 89 -8.02 -1.45 -3.41
CA LEU A 89 -7.98 -0.95 -2.03
C LEU A 89 -9.41 -0.87 -1.50
N GLU A 90 -9.65 -1.32 -0.27
CA GLU A 90 -10.94 -1.24 0.42
C GLU A 90 -10.77 -0.50 1.75
N THR A 91 -11.62 0.51 1.99
CA THR A 91 -11.61 1.29 3.24
C THR A 91 -12.36 0.56 4.36
N LEU A 92 -12.20 1.02 5.61
CA LEU A 92 -12.99 0.49 6.74
C LEU A 92 -14.51 0.67 6.54
N LYS A 93 -14.91 1.68 5.77
CA LYS A 93 -16.31 1.94 5.39
C LYS A 93 -16.82 1.05 4.25
N LYS A 94 -16.03 0.05 3.83
CA LYS A 94 -16.34 -0.87 2.73
C LYS A 94 -16.47 -0.20 1.37
N GLU A 95 -15.83 0.96 1.20
CA GLU A 95 -15.68 1.59 -0.11
C GLU A 95 -14.50 0.94 -0.84
N ARG A 96 -14.75 0.42 -2.04
CA ARG A 96 -13.72 -0.23 -2.86
C ARG A 96 -13.25 0.69 -3.98
N PHE A 97 -11.94 0.72 -4.15
CA PHE A 97 -11.22 1.48 -5.17
C PHE A 97 -10.42 0.51 -6.03
N SER A 98 -10.76 0.41 -7.31
CA SER A 98 -9.98 -0.38 -8.27
C SER A 98 -8.68 0.35 -8.59
N VAL A 99 -7.57 -0.38 -8.71
CA VAL A 99 -6.28 0.22 -9.08
C VAL A 99 -6.03 -0.01 -10.56
N LYS A 100 -5.80 1.08 -11.30
CA LYS A 100 -5.49 1.01 -12.72
C LYS A 100 -4.16 0.30 -12.93
N LYS A 101 -4.17 -0.77 -13.72
CA LYS A 101 -2.95 -1.47 -14.14
C LYS A 101 -2.31 -0.66 -15.27
N ILE A 102 -1.03 -0.33 -15.11
CA ILE A 102 -0.21 0.42 -16.07
C ILE A 102 0.67 -0.56 -16.84
#